data_AF-A0A5M8SZQ8-F1
#
_entry.id   AF-A0A5M8SZQ8-F1
#
_cell.length_a   1.000
_cell.length_b   1.000
_cell.length_c   1.000
_cell.angle_alpha   90.00
_cell.angle_beta   90.00
_cell.angle_gamma   90.00
#
_symmetry.space_group_name_H-M   'P 1'
#
loop_
_entity.id
_entity.type
_entity.pdbx_description
1 polymer ?
#
loop_
_entity_poly.entity_id
_entity_poly.type
_entity_poly.pdbx_seq_one_letter_code
_entity_poly.pdbx_strand_id
1 'polypeptide(L)'
;MVTTIPAQSPAVQPARSKRARRSRQQSEEVARYFLAKDGSSPSKPELGEEASSEGEALIKAFQSTSGTVYVLHAYKAEAEMQGGSPILVKKPLQK
;
A
#
# COMPACT_ATOMS: atom_id res chain seq x y z
N MET A 1 9.12 16.29 -67.64
CA MET A 1 8.30 15.40 -66.79
C MET A 1 8.39 15.90 -65.36
N VAL A 2 7.22 16.24 -64.82
CA VAL A 2 6.95 16.77 -63.47
C VAL A 2 7.05 15.63 -62.46
N THR A 3 7.49 15.88 -61.22
CA THR A 3 6.76 15.51 -59.98
C THR A 3 7.40 16.17 -58.76
N THR A 4 6.74 17.21 -58.28
CA THR A 4 6.81 17.79 -56.94
C THR A 4 6.14 16.83 -55.95
N ILE A 5 6.74 16.59 -54.78
CA ILE A 5 6.09 15.86 -53.67
C ILE A 5 5.71 16.88 -52.60
N PRO A 6 4.41 17.06 -52.26
CA PRO A 6 4.00 17.96 -51.18
C PRO A 6 3.92 17.24 -49.82
N ALA A 7 4.18 18.03 -48.78
CA ALA A 7 3.63 18.02 -47.42
C ALA A 7 3.39 16.69 -46.69
N GLN A 8 4.04 16.54 -45.52
CA GLN A 8 3.37 15.92 -44.38
C GLN A 8 3.91 16.49 -43.06
N SER A 9 3.13 17.39 -42.46
CA SER A 9 3.22 17.74 -41.04
C SER A 9 2.53 16.64 -40.24
N PRO A 10 3.15 16.07 -39.19
CA PRO A 10 2.40 15.33 -38.20
C PRO A 10 2.00 16.27 -37.05
N ALA A 11 0.68 16.39 -36.94
CA ALA A 11 -0.13 16.91 -35.86
C ALA A 11 0.47 16.88 -34.44
N VAL A 12 0.18 17.96 -33.73
CA VAL A 12 0.11 18.10 -32.27
C VAL A 12 -0.45 16.83 -31.62
N GLN A 13 0.36 16.13 -30.82
CA GLN A 13 -0.15 15.16 -29.86
C GLN A 13 -0.47 15.87 -28.54
N PRO A 14 -1.74 15.93 -28.09
CA PRO A 14 -2.06 16.42 -26.77
C PRO A 14 -1.84 15.34 -25.71
N ALA A 15 -1.26 15.77 -24.60
CA ALA A 15 -1.44 15.24 -23.25
C ALA A 15 -1.27 13.72 -23.02
N ARG A 16 -0.03 13.28 -22.79
CA ARG A 16 0.18 12.25 -21.77
C ARG A 16 0.03 12.90 -20.41
N SER A 17 -1.20 12.88 -19.90
CA SER A 17 -1.46 13.10 -18.49
C SER A 17 -0.56 12.15 -17.69
N LYS A 18 0.49 12.71 -17.08
CA LYS A 18 1.23 12.04 -16.02
C LYS A 18 0.18 11.77 -14.96
N ARG A 19 -0.35 10.54 -14.95
CA ARG A 19 -1.22 10.05 -13.88
C ARG A 19 -0.31 10.04 -12.66
N ALA A 20 -0.30 11.15 -11.94
CA ALA A 20 0.37 11.29 -10.67
C ALA A 20 -0.13 10.11 -9.86
N ARG A 21 0.76 9.16 -9.61
CA ARG A 21 0.53 8.01 -8.77
C ARG A 21 0.19 8.64 -7.43
N ARG A 22 -1.12 8.76 -7.15
CA ARG A 22 -1.66 9.33 -5.92
C ARG A 22 -0.92 8.58 -4.83
N SER A 23 0.08 9.21 -4.22
CA SER A 23 0.69 8.68 -3.02
C SER A 23 -0.50 8.64 -2.07
N ARG A 24 -1.05 7.44 -1.90
CA ARG A 24 -2.06 7.19 -0.91
C ARG A 24 -1.43 7.75 0.35
N GLN A 25 -1.99 8.85 0.85
CA GLN A 25 -1.43 9.58 1.97
C GLN A 25 -1.04 8.54 3.00
N GLN A 26 0.26 8.42 3.24
CA GLN A 26 0.85 7.67 4.32
C GLN A 26 0.54 8.47 5.60
N SER A 27 -0.75 8.73 5.82
CA SER A 27 -1.25 9.38 7.01
C SER A 27 -1.16 8.33 8.10
N GLU A 28 0.02 8.25 8.70
CA GLU A 28 0.30 7.64 10.01
C GLU A 28 -0.39 6.28 10.20
N GLU A 29 -0.36 5.44 9.18
CA GLU A 29 -0.81 4.07 9.30
C GLU A 29 0.21 3.34 10.18
N VAL A 30 -0.18 3.05 11.43
CA VAL A 30 0.67 2.31 12.36
C VAL A 30 0.77 0.87 11.89
N ALA A 31 1.85 0.58 11.15
CA ALA A 31 2.25 -0.77 10.80
C ALA A 31 3.03 -1.40 11.96
N ARG A 32 2.62 -2.60 12.36
CA ARG A 32 3.33 -3.44 13.35
C ARG A 32 3.80 -4.69 12.65
N TYR A 33 5.03 -5.09 12.89
CA TYR A 33 5.67 -6.20 12.18
C TYR A 33 5.81 -7.37 13.12
N PHE A 34 5.34 -8.54 12.72
CA PHE A 34 5.39 -9.76 13.52
C PHE A 34 6.01 -10.90 12.72
N LEU A 35 6.80 -11.72 13.38
CA LEU A 35 7.24 -12.99 12.80
C LEU A 35 6.08 -13.99 12.80
N ALA A 36 6.06 -14.88 11.81
CA ALA A 36 5.20 -16.05 11.89
C ALA A 36 5.68 -17.01 12.98
N LYS A 37 4.76 -17.53 13.79
CA LYS A 37 5.07 -18.63 14.72
C LYS A 37 5.48 -19.90 13.97
N ASP A 38 6.25 -20.74 14.64
CA ASP A 38 6.58 -22.08 14.14
C ASP A 38 5.31 -22.91 13.94
N GLY A 39 5.15 -23.50 12.76
CA GLY A 39 3.94 -24.23 12.37
C GLY A 39 2.76 -23.36 11.93
N SER A 40 2.92 -22.02 11.86
CA SER A 40 1.91 -21.14 11.29
C SER A 40 1.70 -21.42 9.79
N SER A 41 0.45 -21.35 9.33
CA SER A 41 0.11 -21.45 7.93
C SER A 41 -0.36 -20.10 7.37
N PRO A 42 -0.23 -19.86 6.04
CA PRO A 42 -0.79 -18.66 5.43
C PRO A 42 -2.31 -18.54 5.55
N SER A 43 -3.02 -19.67 5.69
CA SER A 43 -4.49 -19.71 5.85
C SER A 43 -4.93 -19.36 7.27
N LYS A 44 -4.08 -19.61 8.26
CA LYS A 44 -4.31 -19.27 9.67
C LYS A 44 -3.02 -18.65 10.22
N PRO A 45 -2.79 -17.36 9.90
CA PRO A 45 -1.58 -16.68 10.32
C PRO A 45 -1.56 -16.57 11.85
N GLU A 46 -0.45 -16.98 12.45
CA GLU A 46 -0.23 -16.88 13.88
C GLU A 46 0.93 -15.91 14.12
N LEU A 47 0.62 -14.82 14.80
CA LEU A 47 1.57 -13.74 15.08
C LEU A 47 2.47 -14.15 16.26
N GLY A 48 3.77 -14.11 16.04
CA GLY A 48 4.81 -14.40 17.02
C GLY A 48 5.42 -13.11 17.59
N GLU A 49 6.74 -13.03 17.59
CA GLU A 49 7.50 -11.89 18.11
C GLU A 49 7.26 -10.61 17.29
N GLU A 50 7.04 -9.48 17.97
CA GLU A 50 6.95 -8.15 17.35
C GLU A 50 8.35 -7.58 17.10
N ALA A 51 8.61 -7.11 15.88
CA ALA A 51 9.84 -6.42 15.50
C ALA A 51 9.61 -4.91 15.48
N SER A 52 10.67 -4.15 15.81
CA SER A 52 10.58 -2.70 15.95
C SER A 52 10.50 -1.97 14.60
N SER A 53 10.93 -2.65 13.52
CA SER A 53 10.90 -2.13 12.15
C SER A 53 10.73 -3.25 11.12
N GLU A 54 10.35 -2.88 9.90
CA GLU A 54 10.23 -3.81 8.78
C GLU A 54 11.56 -4.52 8.47
N GLY A 55 12.67 -3.77 8.43
CA GLY A 55 13.99 -4.32 8.14
C GLY A 55 14.42 -5.37 9.18
N GLU A 56 14.20 -5.09 10.47
CA GLU A 56 14.48 -6.06 11.53
C GLU A 56 13.59 -7.30 11.41
N ALA A 57 12.30 -7.13 11.10
CA ALA A 57 11.37 -8.23 10.90
C ALA A 57 11.81 -9.13 9.75
N LEU A 58 12.23 -8.56 8.63
CA LEU A 58 12.72 -9.30 7.47
C LEU A 58 14.00 -10.09 7.79
N ILE A 59 14.94 -9.49 8.51
CA ILE A 59 16.17 -10.18 8.94
C ILE A 59 15.82 -11.36 9.86
N LYS A 60 14.96 -11.13 10.86
CA LYS A 60 14.55 -12.18 11.81
C LYS A 60 13.73 -13.28 11.14
N ALA A 61 12.85 -12.95 10.20
CA ALA A 61 12.10 -13.95 9.43
C ALA A 61 13.01 -14.77 8.52
N PHE A 62 14.02 -14.15 7.90
CA PHE A 62 15.02 -14.88 7.13
C PHE A 62 15.81 -15.89 7.98
N GLN A 63 16.03 -15.56 9.26
CA GLN A 63 16.67 -16.47 10.22
C GLN A 63 15.72 -17.53 10.79
N SER A 64 14.40 -17.36 10.64
CA SER A 64 13.40 -18.30 11.15
C SER A 64 13.10 -19.41 10.14
N THR A 65 12.57 -20.53 10.64
CA THR A 65 12.19 -21.66 9.78
C THR A 65 11.02 -21.31 8.84
N SER A 66 10.18 -20.35 9.23
CA SER A 66 8.99 -19.96 8.45
C SER A 66 9.28 -18.97 7.32
N GLY A 67 10.37 -18.19 7.40
CA GLY A 67 10.69 -17.20 6.37
C GLY A 67 9.66 -16.07 6.20
N THR A 68 8.68 -15.96 7.10
CA THR A 68 7.45 -15.17 6.88
C THR A 68 7.31 -14.05 7.90
N VAL A 69 7.00 -12.85 7.41
CA VAL A 69 6.63 -11.67 8.20
C VAL A 69 5.16 -11.36 7.97
N TYR A 70 4.45 -11.03 9.05
CA TYR A 70 3.11 -10.49 9.00
C TYR A 70 3.13 -9.00 9.38
N VAL A 71 2.44 -8.18 8.58
CA VAL A 71 2.27 -6.75 8.84
C VAL A 71 0.84 -6.50 9.30
N LEU A 72 0.68 -5.94 10.49
CA LEU A 72 -0.61 -5.63 11.08
C LEU A 72 -0.88 -4.13 10.99
N HIS A 73 -1.99 -3.79 10.34
CA HIS A 73 -2.53 -2.44 10.26
C HIS A 73 -3.82 -2.38 11.06
N ALA A 74 -3.83 -1.55 12.11
CA ALA A 74 -4.98 -1.40 12.98
C ALA A 74 -5.81 -0.18 12.57
N TYR A 75 -7.13 -0.37 12.50
CA TYR A 75 -8.08 0.70 12.19
C TYR A 75 -9.29 0.67 13.12
N LYS A 76 -9.77 1.85 13.45
CA LYS A 76 -11.00 2.06 14.20
C LYS A 76 -12.08 2.50 13.23
N ALA A 77 -13.20 1.80 13.25
CA ALA A 77 -14.41 2.25 12.59
C ALA A 77 -15.07 3.31 13.47
N GLU A 78 -15.28 4.51 12.94
CA GLU A 78 -15.96 5.59 13.64
C GLU A 78 -17.17 6.06 12.83
N ALA A 79 -18.19 6.56 13.52
CA ALA A 79 -19.32 7.23 12.89
C ALA A 79 -19.04 8.74 12.89
N GLU A 80 -19.01 9.34 11.72
CA GLU A 80 -18.89 10.79 11.55
C GLU A 80 -20.22 11.34 11.06
N MET A 81 -20.73 12.40 11.67
CA MET A 81 -21.99 13.02 11.25
C MET A 81 -21.71 14.03 10.15
N GLN A 82 -22.10 13.69 8.92
CA GLN A 82 -21.95 14.58 7.77
C GLN A 82 -23.33 14.99 7.27
N GLY A 83 -23.66 16.28 7.36
CA GLY A 83 -24.95 16.80 6.91
C GLY A 83 -26.17 16.17 7.61
N GLY A 84 -26.03 15.76 8.87
CA GLY A 84 -27.11 15.11 9.64
C GLY A 84 -27.28 13.62 9.39
N SER A 85 -26.44 12.99 8.56
CA SER A 85 -26.42 11.54 8.35
C SER A 85 -25.14 10.92 8.91
N PRO A 86 -25.22 9.77 9.61
CA PRO A 86 -24.03 9.07 10.08
C PRO A 86 -23.34 8.34 8.91
N ILE A 87 -22.06 8.64 8.71
CA ILE A 87 -21.19 7.93 7.77
C ILE A 87 -20.16 7.10 8.53
N LEU A 88 -19.90 5.88 8.04
CA LEU A 88 -18.86 5.03 8.60
C LEU A 88 -17.50 5.42 8.01
N VAL A 89 -16.57 5.83 8.86
CA VAL A 89 -15.21 6.20 8.47
C VAL A 89 -14.19 5.22 9.06
N LYS A 90 -13.16 4.89 8.28
CA LYS A 90 -12.03 4.04 8.67
C LYS A 90 -10.88 4.93 9.11
N LYS A 91 -10.61 5.03 10.41
CA LYS A 91 -9.49 5.81 10.95
C LYS A 91 -8.33 4.89 11.34
N PRO A 92 -7.07 5.17 10.96
CA PRO A 92 -5.93 4.42 11.47
C PRO A 92 -5.84 4.59 12.99
N LEU A 93 -5.51 3.52 13.71
CA LEU A 93 -5.13 3.67 15.13
C LEU A 93 -3.77 4.34 15.16
N GLN A 94 -3.68 5.48 15.83
CA GLN A 94 -2.41 6.11 16.19
C GLN A 94 -1.82 5.38 17.41
N LYS A 95 -0.49 5.33 17.51
CA LYS A 95 0.24 4.74 18.64
C LYS A 95 0.10 5.59 19.89
#